data_AF-D8P9R8-F1
#
_entry.id   AF-D8P9R8-F1
#
_cell.length_a   1.000
_cell.length_b   1.000
_cell.length_c   1.000
_cell.angle_alpha   90.00
_cell.angle_beta   90.00
_cell.angle_gamma   90.00
#
_symmetry.space_group_name_H-M   'P 1'
#
loop_
_entity.id
_entity.type
_entity.pdbx_description
1 polymer ?
#
loop_
_entity_poly.entity_id
_entity_poly.type
_entity_poly.pdbx_seq_one_letter_code
_entity_poly.pdbx_strand_id
1 'polypeptide(L)'
;MTYSTMITLVGGFTALLMTADLHAGPIDASRHPHPEKLQMVHEAEHSVDHAWEVYHRAALGGTVASPDLQAQIEHHLHEARTLVTQAQEAADRGDTGKVERLVGEIKIHTAQAIAGSKEQKK
;
A
#
# COMPACT_ATOMS: atom_id res chain seq x y z
N MET A 1 35.97 54.90 -33.43
CA MET A 1 34.96 53.82 -33.50
C MET A 1 34.48 53.58 -32.07
N THR A 2 33.50 54.34 -31.56
CA THR A 2 32.04 54.09 -31.66
C THR A 2 31.65 52.84 -30.84
N TYR A 3 30.72 52.81 -29.86
CA TYR A 3 29.49 53.55 -29.62
C TYR A 3 29.05 53.43 -28.13
N SER A 4 28.39 54.50 -27.66
CA SER A 4 27.12 54.54 -26.90
C SER A 4 27.03 54.08 -25.43
N THR A 5 26.91 55.08 -24.57
CA THR A 5 26.13 55.12 -23.33
C THR A 5 24.70 54.62 -23.56
N MET A 6 24.18 53.75 -22.69
CA MET A 6 22.75 53.49 -22.60
C MET A 6 22.37 53.16 -21.16
N ILE A 7 21.85 54.18 -20.47
CA ILE A 7 21.06 54.05 -19.25
C ILE A 7 19.64 53.69 -19.70
N THR A 8 19.10 52.56 -19.23
CA THR A 8 17.66 52.35 -19.18
C THR A 8 17.28 51.69 -17.85
N LEU A 9 16.55 52.46 -17.05
CA LEU A 9 15.98 52.13 -15.75
C LEU A 9 14.50 51.84 -15.97
N VAL A 10 14.08 50.57 -15.94
CA VAL A 10 12.68 50.09 -15.87
C VAL A 10 12.77 48.62 -15.43
N GLY A 11 12.05 48.06 -14.46
CA GLY A 11 10.98 48.48 -13.57
C GLY A 11 10.73 47.29 -12.64
N GLY A 12 10.36 47.55 -11.39
CA GLY A 12 10.23 46.52 -10.35
C GLY A 12 9.24 45.41 -10.72
N PHE A 13 9.68 44.16 -10.59
CA PHE A 13 8.81 43.00 -10.66
C PHE A 13 8.45 42.59 -9.22
N THR A 14 7.51 43.33 -8.62
CA THR A 14 6.83 42.86 -7.40
C THR A 14 5.99 41.65 -7.77
N ALA A 15 6.53 40.45 -7.55
CA ALA A 15 5.76 39.22 -7.61
C ALA A 15 4.74 39.24 -6.46
N LEU A 16 3.52 39.60 -6.81
CA LEU A 16 2.33 39.50 -5.97
C LEU A 16 2.13 38.01 -5.65
N LEU A 17 2.50 37.60 -4.44
CA LEU A 17 2.17 36.29 -3.88
C LEU A 17 0.65 36.21 -3.75
N MET A 18 0.01 35.63 -4.76
CA MET A 18 -1.36 35.14 -4.67
C MET A 18 -1.35 34.00 -3.65
N THR A 19 -1.71 34.31 -2.39
CA THR A 19 -2.17 33.31 -1.45
C THR A 19 -3.47 32.77 -2.02
N ALA A 20 -3.40 31.67 -2.77
CA ALA A 20 -4.57 30.86 -3.02
C ALA A 20 -5.05 30.41 -1.63
N ASP A 21 -6.14 31.01 -1.16
CA ASP A 21 -6.94 30.47 -0.08
C ASP A 21 -7.34 29.06 -0.49
N LEU A 22 -6.51 28.08 -0.13
CA LEU A 22 -6.89 26.68 -0.08
C LEU A 22 -7.90 26.58 1.06
N HIS A 23 -9.12 27.03 0.79
CA HIS A 23 -10.30 26.73 1.58
C HIS A 23 -10.54 25.23 1.42
N ALA A 24 -9.81 24.43 2.20
CA ALA A 24 -10.13 23.04 2.41
C ALA A 24 -11.55 23.02 2.99
N GLY A 25 -12.52 22.57 2.17
CA GLY A 25 -13.89 22.38 2.62
C GLY A 25 -13.94 21.47 3.86
N PRO A 26 -15.07 21.45 4.59
CA PRO A 26 -15.23 20.58 5.74
C PRO A 26 -14.78 19.16 5.39
N ILE A 27 -13.94 18.55 6.23
CA ILE A 27 -13.61 17.13 6.08
C ILE A 27 -14.94 16.39 6.14
N ASP A 28 -15.37 15.86 5.00
CA ASP A 28 -16.57 15.06 4.88
C ASP A 28 -16.35 13.76 5.65
N ALA A 29 -16.63 13.79 6.95
CA ALA A 29 -16.54 12.65 7.85
C ALA A 29 -17.50 11.51 7.44
N SER A 30 -18.47 11.81 6.56
CA SER A 30 -19.39 10.82 5.97
C SER A 30 -18.71 9.88 4.97
N ARG A 31 -17.44 10.16 4.58
CA ARG A 31 -16.69 9.36 3.60
C ARG A 31 -16.20 8.00 4.12
N HIS A 32 -16.35 7.69 5.42
CA HIS A 32 -16.04 6.36 5.98
C HIS A 32 -17.30 5.63 6.48
N PRO A 33 -18.26 5.25 5.61
CA PRO A 33 -19.53 4.71 6.05
C PRO A 33 -19.46 3.28 6.63
N HIS A 34 -18.29 2.62 6.63
CA HIS A 34 -18.16 1.19 6.94
C HIS A 34 -16.97 0.84 7.86
N PRO A 35 -17.01 1.20 9.16
CA PRO A 35 -15.95 0.86 10.12
C PRO A 35 -15.66 -0.65 10.18
N GLU A 36 -16.67 -1.50 9.97
CA GLU A 36 -16.55 -2.95 9.90
C GLU A 36 -15.69 -3.44 8.73
N LYS A 37 -15.71 -2.74 7.60
CA LYS A 37 -14.91 -3.10 6.41
C LYS A 37 -13.46 -2.68 6.59
N LEU A 38 -13.23 -1.51 7.18
CA LEU A 38 -11.89 -1.08 7.56
C LEU A 38 -11.25 -2.06 8.56
N GLN A 39 -12.01 -2.49 9.56
CA GLN A 39 -11.56 -3.53 10.50
C GLN A 39 -11.22 -4.84 9.77
N MET A 40 -12.06 -5.28 8.84
CA MET A 40 -11.82 -6.51 8.08
C MET A 40 -10.54 -6.44 7.23
N VAL A 41 -10.27 -5.29 6.61
CA VAL A 41 -9.02 -5.05 5.87
C VAL A 41 -7.81 -5.08 6.80
N HIS A 42 -7.92 -4.45 7.98
CA HIS A 42 -6.84 -4.44 8.97
C HIS A 42 -6.51 -5.85 9.50
N GLU A 43 -7.53 -6.66 9.79
CA GLU A 43 -7.34 -8.07 10.19
C GLU A 43 -6.69 -8.90 9.07
N ALA A 44 -7.03 -8.62 7.81
CA ALA A 44 -6.42 -9.26 6.65
C ALA A 44 -4.95 -8.87 6.49
N GLU A 45 -4.63 -7.59 6.65
CA GLU A 45 -3.24 -7.07 6.67
C GLU A 45 -2.42 -7.74 7.77
N HIS A 46 -2.96 -7.83 8.99
CA HIS A 46 -2.29 -8.52 10.10
C HIS A 46 -2.03 -10.01 9.80
N SER A 47 -2.93 -10.66 9.06
CA SER A 47 -2.73 -12.04 8.62
C SER A 47 -1.59 -12.17 7.61
N VAL A 48 -1.38 -11.17 6.76
CA VAL A 48 -0.23 -11.10 5.83
C VAL A 48 1.07 -10.95 6.62
N ASP A 49 1.12 -10.05 7.60
CA ASP A 49 2.29 -9.87 8.45
C ASP A 49 2.65 -11.16 9.18
N HIS A 50 1.64 -11.84 9.75
CA HIS A 50 1.84 -13.12 10.41
C HIS A 50 2.38 -14.20 9.45
N ALA A 51 1.83 -14.29 8.23
CA ALA A 51 2.33 -15.22 7.22
C ALA A 51 3.80 -14.94 6.86
N TRP A 52 4.17 -13.66 6.77
CA TRP A 52 5.55 -13.23 6.57
C TRP A 52 6.46 -13.69 7.71
N GLU A 53 6.05 -13.51 8.97
CA GLU A 53 6.84 -13.94 10.13
C GLU A 53 7.08 -15.45 10.15
N VAL A 54 6.06 -16.25 9.85
CA VAL A 54 6.16 -17.71 9.80
C VAL A 54 7.16 -18.14 8.72
N TYR A 55 7.04 -17.58 7.51
CA TYR A 55 7.97 -17.86 6.43
C TYR A 55 9.39 -17.41 6.77
N HIS A 56 9.55 -16.19 7.30
CA HIS A 56 10.85 -15.61 7.63
C HIS A 56 11.59 -16.48 8.67
N ARG A 57 10.87 -16.99 9.68
CA ARG A 57 11.44 -17.91 10.67
C ARG A 57 11.93 -19.21 10.03
N ALA A 58 11.14 -19.80 9.14
CA ALA A 58 11.53 -21.03 8.44
C ALA A 58 12.73 -20.80 7.50
N ALA A 59 12.76 -19.67 6.81
CA ALA A 59 13.85 -19.30 5.91
C ALA A 59 15.17 -19.05 6.67
N LEU A 60 15.14 -18.31 7.79
CA LEU A 60 16.30 -18.10 8.65
C LEU A 60 16.82 -19.41 9.28
N GLY A 61 15.92 -20.35 9.59
CA GLY A 61 16.29 -21.68 10.06
C GLY A 61 16.83 -22.61 8.96
N GLY A 62 16.76 -22.21 7.68
CA GLY A 62 17.11 -23.05 6.55
C GLY A 62 16.21 -24.28 6.40
N THR A 63 14.99 -24.23 6.95
CA THR A 63 14.08 -25.39 7.02
C THR A 63 13.09 -25.47 5.87
N VAL A 64 12.98 -24.43 5.04
CA VAL A 64 12.09 -24.44 3.85
C VAL A 64 12.53 -25.55 2.90
N ALA A 65 11.58 -26.38 2.47
CA ALA A 65 11.86 -27.66 1.82
C ALA A 65 12.67 -27.56 0.52
N SER A 66 12.47 -26.52 -0.28
CA SER A 66 13.18 -26.33 -1.55
C SER A 66 13.15 -24.87 -2.04
N PRO A 67 14.06 -24.47 -2.95
CA PRO A 67 14.01 -23.16 -3.60
C PRO A 67 12.72 -22.91 -4.39
N ASP A 68 12.16 -23.93 -5.06
CA ASP A 68 10.92 -23.78 -5.81
C ASP A 68 9.72 -23.54 -4.88
N LEU A 69 9.69 -24.21 -3.73
CA LEU A 69 8.67 -23.96 -2.71
C LEU A 69 8.85 -22.56 -2.10
N GLN A 70 10.09 -22.14 -1.87
CA GLN A 70 10.39 -20.79 -1.39
C GLN A 70 9.85 -19.73 -2.35
N ALA A 71 10.09 -19.87 -3.66
CA ALA A 71 9.58 -18.94 -4.66
C ALA A 71 8.04 -18.89 -4.69
N GLN A 72 7.37 -20.04 -4.50
CA GLN A 72 5.90 -20.09 -4.41
C GLN A 72 5.38 -19.38 -3.15
N ILE A 73 6.04 -19.55 -2.00
CA ILE A 73 5.67 -18.84 -0.76
C ILE A 73 5.85 -17.33 -0.95
N GLU A 74 6.99 -16.90 -1.49
CA GLU A 74 7.27 -15.48 -1.79
C GLU A 74 6.22 -14.88 -2.74
N HIS A 75 5.81 -15.63 -3.76
CA HIS A 75 4.74 -15.23 -4.66
C HIS A 75 3.41 -15.04 -3.92
N HIS A 76 2.99 -15.99 -3.08
CA HIS A 76 1.76 -15.84 -2.31
C HIS A 76 1.79 -14.64 -1.36
N LEU A 77 2.92 -14.40 -0.68
CA LEU A 77 3.10 -13.25 0.20
C LEU A 77 3.06 -11.93 -0.56
N HIS A 78 3.66 -11.87 -1.75
CA HIS A 78 3.62 -10.69 -2.60
C HIS A 78 2.20 -10.38 -3.07
N GLU A 79 1.50 -11.38 -3.62
CA GLU A 79 0.11 -11.23 -4.06
C GLU A 79 -0.80 -10.79 -2.93
N ALA A 80 -0.67 -11.39 -1.74
CA ALA A 80 -1.47 -10.99 -0.58
C ALA A 80 -1.27 -9.51 -0.22
N ARG A 81 -0.03 -8.98 -0.30
CA ARG A 81 0.26 -7.57 -0.04
C ARG A 81 -0.34 -6.63 -1.09
N THR A 82 -0.30 -7.05 -2.36
CA THR A 82 -0.97 -6.33 -3.45
C THR A 82 -2.48 -6.26 -3.22
N LEU A 83 -3.09 -7.39 -2.81
CA LEU A 83 -4.51 -7.46 -2.51
C LEU A 83 -4.91 -6.60 -1.29
N VAL A 84 -4.06 -6.52 -0.25
CA VAL A 84 -4.29 -5.62 0.90
C VAL A 84 -4.41 -4.17 0.43
N THR A 85 -3.50 -3.71 -0.43
CA THR A 85 -3.54 -2.35 -0.99
C THR A 85 -4.84 -2.11 -1.76
N GLN A 86 -5.25 -3.07 -2.59
CA GLN A 86 -6.52 -2.97 -3.32
C GLN A 86 -7.74 -2.99 -2.40
N ALA A 87 -7.68 -3.70 -1.27
CA ALA A 87 -8.76 -3.81 -0.29
C ALA A 87 -8.90 -2.51 0.51
N GLN A 88 -7.77 -1.88 0.90
CA GLN A 88 -7.73 -0.55 1.48
C GLN A 88 -8.37 0.46 0.54
N GLU A 89 -7.94 0.48 -0.73
CA GLU A 89 -8.52 1.36 -1.75
C GLU A 89 -10.02 1.12 -2.01
N ALA A 90 -10.49 -0.13 -1.88
CA ALA A 90 -11.90 -0.46 -2.02
C ALA A 90 -12.70 0.02 -0.80
N ALA A 91 -12.15 -0.14 0.40
CA ALA A 91 -12.76 0.35 1.63
C ALA A 91 -12.86 1.88 1.65
N ASP A 92 -11.82 2.60 1.21
CA ASP A 92 -11.81 4.06 1.07
C ASP A 92 -12.87 4.57 0.10
N ARG A 93 -13.25 3.75 -0.88
CA ARG A 93 -14.31 4.03 -1.85
C ARG A 93 -15.69 3.54 -1.42
N GLY A 94 -15.80 2.86 -0.28
CA GLY A 94 -17.05 2.26 0.20
C GLY A 94 -17.51 1.03 -0.60
N ASP A 95 -16.65 0.40 -1.40
CA ASP A 95 -16.98 -0.79 -2.18
C ASP A 95 -16.89 -2.06 -1.31
N THR A 96 -17.93 -2.25 -0.51
CA THR A 96 -18.00 -3.31 0.51
C THR A 96 -17.91 -4.71 -0.07
N GLY A 97 -18.53 -4.96 -1.23
CA GLY A 97 -18.48 -6.25 -1.92
C GLY A 97 -17.09 -6.58 -2.45
N LYS A 98 -16.38 -5.58 -2.99
CA LYS A 98 -14.98 -5.75 -3.40
C LYS A 98 -14.06 -6.00 -2.21
N VAL A 99 -14.28 -5.32 -1.07
CA VAL A 99 -13.52 -5.57 0.16
C VAL A 99 -13.66 -7.03 0.59
N GLU A 100 -14.88 -7.55 0.69
CA GLU A 100 -15.11 -8.94 1.12
C GLU A 100 -14.41 -9.96 0.22
N ARG A 101 -14.51 -9.77 -1.10
CA ARG A 101 -13.83 -10.64 -2.06
C ARG A 101 -12.31 -10.60 -1.91
N LEU A 102 -11.72 -9.40 -1.86
CA LEU A 102 -10.28 -9.23 -1.73
C LEU A 102 -9.77 -9.80 -0.41
N VAL A 103 -10.49 -9.60 0.70
CA VAL A 103 -10.16 -10.22 1.99
C VAL A 103 -10.21 -11.75 1.91
N GLY A 104 -11.17 -12.31 1.19
CA GLY A 104 -11.23 -13.74 0.91
C GLY A 104 -9.98 -14.25 0.18
N GLU A 105 -9.54 -13.54 -0.85
CA GLU A 105 -8.33 -13.88 -1.61
C GLU A 105 -7.07 -13.75 -0.73
N ILE A 106 -6.94 -12.69 0.06
CA ILE A 106 -5.83 -12.51 1.03
C ILE A 106 -5.74 -13.72 1.97
N LYS A 107 -6.87 -14.19 2.50
CA LYS A 107 -6.91 -15.37 3.39
C LYS A 107 -6.42 -16.64 2.70
N ILE A 108 -6.70 -16.83 1.42
CA ILE A 108 -6.23 -17.99 0.65
C ILE A 108 -4.71 -17.92 0.47
N HIS A 109 -4.18 -16.78 0.00
CA HIS A 109 -2.75 -16.60 -0.21
C HIS A 109 -1.94 -16.74 1.10
N THR A 110 -2.42 -16.13 2.18
CA THR A 110 -1.77 -16.25 3.51
C THR A 110 -1.79 -17.68 4.04
N ALA A 111 -2.89 -18.42 3.88
CA ALA A 111 -2.95 -19.83 4.24
C ALA A 111 -1.96 -20.69 3.44
N GLN A 112 -1.84 -20.45 2.13
CA GLN A 112 -0.89 -21.15 1.26
C GLN A 112 0.56 -20.85 1.66
N ALA A 113 0.90 -19.58 1.91
CA ALA A 113 2.22 -19.18 2.38
C ALA A 113 2.58 -19.84 3.72
N ILE A 114 1.65 -19.86 4.68
CA ILE A 114 1.85 -20.51 5.99
C ILE A 114 2.03 -22.02 5.84
N ALA A 115 1.22 -22.66 5.00
CA ALA A 115 1.30 -24.10 4.77
C ALA A 115 2.67 -24.48 4.15
N GLY A 116 3.09 -23.79 3.09
CA GLY A 116 4.39 -24.03 2.46
C GLY A 116 5.56 -23.78 3.42
N SER A 117 5.46 -22.75 4.26
CA SER A 117 6.51 -22.43 5.25
C SER A 117 6.70 -23.50 6.32
N LYS A 118 5.69 -24.34 6.56
CA LYS A 118 5.76 -25.46 7.52
C LYS A 118 6.27 -26.75 6.88
N GLU A 119 6.41 -26.79 5.57
CA GLU A 119 6.99 -27.94 4.87
C GLU A 119 8.51 -27.94 5.08
N GLN A 120 8.99 -29.00 5.74
CA GLN A 120 10.39 -29.14 6.11
C GLN A 120 11.19 -29.88 5.05
N LYS A 121 12.42 -29.42 4.84
CA LYS A 121 13.42 -30.14 4.05
C LYS A 121 13.64 -31.53 4.65
N LYS A 122 13.51 -32.57 3.81
CA LYS A 122 13.79 -33.96 4.18
C LYS A 122 15.27 -34.28 4.05
#